data_AF-A0A3B9SQA4-F1
#
_entry.id   AF-A0A3B9SQA4-F1
#
_cell.length_a   1.000
_cell.length_b   1.000
_cell.length_c   1.000
_cell.angle_alpha   90.00
_cell.angle_beta   90.00
_cell.angle_gamma   90.00
#
_symmetry.space_group_name_H-M   'P 1'
#
loop_
_entity.id
_entity.type
_entity.pdbx_description
1 polymer ?
#
loop_
_entity_poly.entity_id
_entity_poly.type
_entity_poly.pdbx_seq_one_letter_code
_entity_poly.pdbx_strand_id
1 'polypeptide(L)'
;AFILGLPANEIVLPVLLMGYLAAGTMAQASATAPQDLLLANGWTWLTVLNTMLFSLLHYPCGTTLLTIWKETGSRRWTAVAVLLPTLVALTVCFVTALGARVLRLV
;
A
#
# COMPACT_ATOMS: atom_id res chain seq x y z
N ALA A 1 4.20 -4.66 6.19
CA ALA A 1 4.56 -3.67 5.15
C ALA A 1 3.99 -2.29 5.47
N PHE A 2 2.68 -2.06 5.39
CA PHE A 2 2.08 -0.71 5.54
C PHE A 2 2.35 -0.01 6.88
N ILE A 3 2.26 -0.71 8.02
CA ILE A 3 2.58 -0.13 9.34
C ILE A 3 4.06 0.29 9.42
N LEU A 4 4.96 -0.51 8.85
CA LEU A 4 6.40 -0.24 8.82
C LEU A 4 6.78 0.80 7.73
N GLY A 5 5.95 0.94 6.69
CA GLY A 5 6.06 1.93 5.62
C GLY A 5 5.40 3.27 5.94
N LEU A 6 4.84 3.44 7.14
CA LEU A 6 4.31 4.71 7.63
C LEU A 6 5.26 5.92 7.48
N PRO A 7 6.61 5.77 7.52
CA PRO A 7 7.53 6.88 7.24
C PRO A 7 7.62 7.29 5.77
N ALA A 8 7.41 6.36 4.82
CA ALA A 8 7.52 6.60 3.38
C ALA A 8 6.76 5.54 2.58
N ASN A 9 5.83 6.00 1.73
CA ASN A 9 4.93 5.15 0.95
C ASN A 9 5.70 4.25 -0.03
N GLU A 10 6.86 4.71 -0.47
CA GLU A 10 7.75 4.03 -1.41
C GLU A 10 8.44 2.79 -0.79
N ILE A 11 8.49 2.69 0.54
CA ILE A 11 9.16 1.59 1.26
C ILE A 11 8.22 0.39 1.48
N VAL A 12 6.91 0.57 1.25
CA VAL A 12 5.90 -0.48 1.44
C VAL A 12 6.22 -1.73 0.61
N LEU A 13 6.56 -1.57 -0.67
CA LEU A 13 6.82 -2.69 -1.57
C LEU A 13 8.14 -3.43 -1.23
N PRO A 14 9.27 -2.74 -0.98
CA PRO A 14 10.48 -3.38 -0.47
C PRO A 14 10.27 -4.14 0.85
N VAL A 15 9.55 -3.58 1.82
CA VAL A 15 9.28 -4.25 3.10
C VAL A 15 8.38 -5.48 2.93
N LEU A 16 7.44 -5.44 1.98
CA LEU A 16 6.62 -6.60 1.65
C LEU A 16 7.47 -7.74 1.10
N LEU A 17 8.38 -7.45 0.17
CA LEU A 17 9.30 -8.42 -0.40
C LEU A 17 10.27 -8.98 0.65
N MET A 18 10.81 -8.13 1.53
CA MET A 18 11.64 -8.57 2.66
C MET A 18 10.89 -9.53 3.59
N GLY A 19 9.60 -9.29 3.83
CA GLY A 19 8.75 -10.18 4.63
C GLY A 19 8.60 -11.56 4.01
N TYR A 20 8.50 -11.65 2.68
CA TYR A 20 8.44 -12.94 1.97
C TYR A 20 9.79 -13.65 1.87
N LEU A 21 10.88 -12.89 1.78
CA LEU A 21 12.25 -13.44 1.71
C LEU A 21 12.84 -13.79 3.08
N ALA A 22 12.16 -13.44 4.19
CA ALA A 22 12.69 -13.48 5.55
C ALA A 22 14.08 -12.81 5.68
N ALA A 23 14.38 -11.84 4.80
CA ALA A 23 15.66 -11.18 4.72
C ALA A 23 15.66 -9.96 5.65
N GLY A 24 16.65 -9.88 6.56
CA GLY A 24 16.79 -8.77 7.51
C GLY A 24 17.33 -7.46 6.92
N THR A 25 17.63 -7.42 5.62
CA THR A 25 18.20 -6.25 4.92
C THR A 25 17.37 -5.89 3.70
N MET A 26 17.27 -4.59 3.37
CA MET A 26 16.54 -4.11 2.18
C MET A 26 17.11 -4.76 0.93
N ALA A 27 16.47 -5.83 0.47
CA ALA A 27 16.85 -6.52 -0.74
C ALA A 27 16.51 -5.63 -1.93
N GLN A 28 17.55 -5.17 -2.63
CA GLN A 28 17.41 -4.51 -3.92
C GLN A 28 17.10 -5.61 -4.95
N ALA A 29 15.83 -5.98 -5.05
CA ALA A 29 15.39 -7.05 -5.94
C ALA A 29 15.69 -6.66 -7.39
N SER A 30 16.43 -7.49 -8.12
CA SER A 30 16.55 -7.37 -9.58
C SER A 30 15.17 -7.41 -10.22
N ALA A 31 14.94 -6.71 -11.34
CA ALA A 31 13.60 -6.50 -11.91
C ALA A 31 12.78 -7.79 -12.14
N THR A 32 13.42 -8.96 -12.29
CA THR A 32 12.78 -10.26 -12.48
C THR A 32 12.40 -10.96 -11.16
N ALA A 33 13.15 -10.73 -10.08
CA ALA A 33 12.93 -11.39 -8.79
C ALA A 33 11.58 -11.09 -8.09
N PRO A 34 11.02 -9.85 -8.10
CA PRO A 34 9.80 -9.56 -7.36
C PRO A 34 8.56 -10.14 -8.05
N GLN A 35 8.54 -10.21 -9.38
CA GLN A 35 7.40 -10.78 -10.10
C GLN A 35 7.29 -12.29 -9.83
N ASP A 36 8.39 -13.03 -10.00
CA ASP A 36 8.42 -14.48 -9.80
C ASP A 36 8.09 -14.84 -8.34
N LEU A 37 8.57 -14.04 -7.39
CA LEU A 37 8.30 -14.24 -5.98
C LEU A 37 6.83 -13.98 -5.62
N LEU A 38 6.21 -12.93 -6.16
CA LEU A 38 4.80 -12.65 -5.92
C LEU A 38 3.91 -13.74 -6.53
N LEU A 39 4.22 -14.19 -7.76
CA LEU A 39 3.53 -15.30 -8.41
C LEU A 39 3.69 -16.61 -7.62
N ALA A 40 4.88 -16.90 -7.10
CA ALA A 40 5.14 -18.07 -6.24
C ALA A 40 4.36 -18.03 -4.92
N ASN A 41 4.01 -16.84 -4.42
CA ASN A 41 3.17 -16.64 -3.25
C ASN A 41 1.66 -16.56 -3.58
N GLY A 42 1.27 -16.95 -4.80
CA GLY A 42 -0.14 -17.01 -5.22
C GLY A 42 -0.77 -15.65 -5.53
N TRP A 43 0.04 -14.61 -5.75
CA TRP A 43 -0.50 -13.30 -6.11
C TRP A 43 -1.00 -13.32 -7.55
N THR A 44 -2.23 -12.84 -7.75
CA THR A 44 -2.75 -12.57 -9.08
C THR A 44 -2.30 -11.19 -9.55
N TRP A 45 -2.37 -10.94 -10.87
CA TRP A 45 -2.15 -9.60 -11.42
C TRP A 45 -3.07 -8.55 -10.77
N LEU A 46 -4.30 -8.95 -10.40
CA LEU A 46 -5.27 -8.11 -9.73
C LEU A 46 -4.82 -7.76 -8.30
N THR A 47 -4.26 -8.73 -7.57
CA THR A 47 -3.70 -8.53 -6.23
C THR A 47 -2.53 -7.55 -6.27
N VAL A 48 -1.63 -7.69 -7.25
CA VAL A 48 -0.50 -6.78 -7.45
C VAL A 48 -0.99 -5.37 -7.75
N LEU A 49 -1.91 -5.22 -8.69
CA LEU A 49 -2.48 -3.93 -9.07
C LEU A 49 -3.16 -3.22 -7.89
N ASN A 50 -4.02 -3.93 -7.15
CA ASN A 50 -4.71 -3.37 -5.99
C ASN A 50 -3.74 -2.99 -4.88
N THR A 51 -2.68 -3.77 -4.67
CA THR A 51 -1.65 -3.44 -3.68
C THR A 51 -0.87 -2.19 -4.07
N MET A 52 -0.55 -2.02 -5.35
CA MET A 52 0.10 -0.80 -5.86
C MET A 52 -0.82 0.42 -5.71
N LEU A 53 -2.08 0.33 -6.15
CA LEU A 53 -3.05 1.42 -6.03
C LEU A 53 -3.28 1.81 -4.57
N PHE A 54 -3.43 0.83 -3.68
CA PHE A 54 -3.56 1.10 -2.25
C PHE A 54 -2.30 1.78 -1.69
N SER A 55 -1.10 1.35 -2.10
CA SER A 55 0.15 1.98 -1.68
C SER A 55 0.29 3.43 -2.13
N LEU A 56 -0.29 3.81 -3.28
CA LEU A 56 -0.31 5.21 -3.73
C LEU A 56 -1.37 6.05 -3.01
N LEU A 57 -2.54 5.49 -2.73
CA LEU A 57 -3.73 6.23 -2.30
C LEU A 57 -4.02 6.19 -0.80
N HIS A 58 -3.31 5.37 -0.02
CA HIS A 58 -3.55 5.22 1.42
C HIS A 58 -3.27 6.50 2.23
N TYR A 59 -3.35 6.36 3.55
CA TYR A 59 -3.09 7.45 4.48
C TYR A 59 -1.74 8.13 4.19
N PRO A 60 -1.66 9.46 4.37
CA PRO A 60 -0.43 10.20 4.14
C PRO A 60 0.65 9.78 5.13
N CYS A 61 1.93 9.94 4.76
CA CYS A 61 3.04 9.53 5.59
C CYS A 61 3.00 10.18 6.99
N GLY A 62 3.60 9.52 7.98
CA GLY A 62 3.52 9.92 9.39
C GLY A 62 3.99 11.35 9.64
N THR A 63 4.95 11.85 8.85
CA THR A 63 5.43 13.24 8.95
C THR A 63 4.33 14.23 8.56
N THR A 64 3.56 13.96 7.51
CA THR A 64 2.39 14.77 7.14
C THR A 64 1.33 14.75 8.22
N LEU A 65 1.03 13.59 8.81
CA LEU A 65 0.06 13.49 9.92
C LEU A 65 0.51 14.26 11.16
N LEU A 66 1.80 14.22 11.48
CA LEU A 66 2.39 14.99 12.58
C LEU A 66 2.30 16.50 12.31
N THR A 67 2.55 16.94 11.09
CA THR A 67 2.37 18.35 10.69
C THR A 67 0.92 18.77 10.83
N ILE A 68 -0.03 17.99 10.30
CA ILE A 68 -1.47 18.27 10.43
C ILE A 68 -1.86 18.41 11.90
N TRP A 69 -1.39 17.50 12.75
CA TRP A 69 -1.70 17.57 14.18
C TRP A 69 -1.12 18.83 14.85
N LYS A 70 0.11 19.22 14.52
CA LYS A 70 0.75 20.44 15.05
C LYS A 70 0.05 21.72 14.60
N GLU A 71 -0.33 21.79 13.32
CA GLU A 71 -0.94 22.99 12.72
C GLU A 71 -2.42 23.15 13.07
N THR A 72 -3.18 22.05 13.14
CA THR A 72 -4.63 22.13 13.47
C THR A 72 -4.92 22.01 14.96
N GLY A 73 -3.98 21.51 15.78
CA GLY A 73 -4.17 21.26 17.21
C GLY A 73 -5.27 20.23 17.53
N SER A 74 -5.84 19.57 16.51
CA SER A 74 -7.07 18.79 16.63
C SER A 74 -6.87 17.35 16.18
N ARG A 75 -7.02 16.41 17.12
CA ARG A 75 -7.00 14.97 16.82
C ARG A 75 -8.12 14.54 15.88
N ARG A 76 -9.24 15.28 15.83
CA ARG A 76 -10.35 15.00 14.91
C ARG A 76 -9.93 15.19 13.46
N TRP A 77 -9.21 16.28 13.17
CA TRP A 77 -8.74 16.58 11.82
C TRP A 77 -7.60 15.66 11.38
N THR A 78 -6.71 15.27 12.30
CA THR A 78 -5.71 14.23 12.02
C THR A 78 -6.37 12.89 11.69
N ALA A 79 -7.43 12.49 12.41
CA ALA A 79 -8.15 11.25 12.12
C ALA A 79 -8.84 11.29 10.75
N VAL A 80 -9.46 12.42 10.39
CA VAL A 80 -10.05 12.60 9.05
C VAL A 80 -8.99 12.51 7.95
N ALA A 81 -7.80 13.09 8.17
CA ALA A 81 -6.69 13.03 7.21
C ALA A 81 -6.15 11.60 6.99
N VAL A 82 -6.33 10.69 7.95
CA VAL A 82 -6.05 9.26 7.77
C VAL A 82 -7.23 8.56 7.09
N LEU A 83 -8.43 8.74 7.63
CA LEU A 83 -9.61 7.96 7.24
C LEU A 83 -10.05 8.26 5.81
N LEU A 84 -10.04 9.51 5.41
CA LEU A 84 -10.58 9.92 4.11
C LEU A 84 -9.75 9.35 2.94
N PRO A 85 -8.41 9.48 2.89
CA PRO A 85 -7.59 8.83 1.87
C PRO A 85 -7.71 7.30 1.91
N THR A 86 -7.75 6.71 3.11
CA THR A 86 -7.85 5.25 3.26
C THR A 86 -9.18 4.73 2.70
N LEU A 87 -10.28 5.44 2.93
CA LEU A 87 -11.59 5.11 2.34
C LEU A 87 -11.55 5.22 0.82
N VAL A 88 -10.94 6.28 0.27
CA VAL A 88 -10.76 6.41 -1.19
C VAL A 88 -9.96 5.23 -1.74
N ALA A 89 -8.83 4.87 -1.13
CA ALA A 89 -8.03 3.73 -1.54
C ALA A 89 -8.83 2.42 -1.53
N LEU A 90 -9.62 2.17 -0.47
CA LEU A 90 -10.48 0.99 -0.38
C LEU A 90 -11.57 0.99 -1.48
N THR A 91 -12.20 2.13 -1.75
CA THR A 91 -13.21 2.22 -2.80
C THR A 91 -12.61 1.96 -4.18
N VAL A 92 -11.43 2.50 -4.47
CA VAL A 92 -10.72 2.26 -5.73
C VAL A 92 -10.39 0.77 -5.88
N CYS A 93 -9.80 0.14 -4.86
CA CYS A 93 -9.48 -1.29 -4.88
C CYS A 93 -10.72 -2.18 -5.01
N PHE A 94 -11.85 -1.76 -4.44
CA PHE A 94 -13.11 -2.48 -4.59
C PHE A 94 -13.66 -2.37 -6.01
N VAL A 95 -13.63 -1.16 -6.60
CA VAL A 95 -14.09 -0.91 -7.97
C VAL A 95 -13.23 -1.66 -8.98
N THR A 96 -11.91 -1.69 -8.81
CA THR A 96 -11.00 -2.43 -9.69
C THR A 96 -11.22 -3.93 -9.59
N ALA A 97 -11.40 -4.48 -8.38
CA ALA A 97 -11.71 -5.88 -8.18
C ALA A 97 -13.06 -6.28 -8.78
N LEU A 98 -14.09 -5.44 -8.58
CA LEU A 98 -15.41 -5.64 -9.14
C LEU A 98 -15.37 -5.56 -10.67
N GLY A 99 -14.69 -4.56 -11.23
CA GLY A 99 -14.52 -4.38 -12.67
C GLY A 99 -13.82 -5.58 -13.31
N ALA A 100 -12.72 -6.06 -12.73
CA ALA A 100 -12.02 -7.25 -13.21
C ALA A 100 -12.92 -8.49 -13.22
N ARG A 101 -13.74 -8.67 -12.16
CA ARG A 101 -14.68 -9.80 -12.05
C ARG A 101 -15.85 -9.69 -13.04
N VAL A 102 -16.42 -8.49 -13.22
CA VAL A 102 -17.51 -8.24 -14.17
C VAL A 102 -17.04 -8.47 -15.61
N LEU A 103 -15.82 -8.05 -15.93
CA LEU A 103 -15.19 -8.25 -17.24
C LEU A 103 -14.64 -9.67 -17.46
N ARG A 104 -14.80 -10.59 -16.48
CA ARG A 104 -14.25 -11.96 -16.49
C ARG A 104 -12.74 -12.03 -16.76
N LEU A 105 -11.99 -11.03 -16.27
CA LEU A 105 -10.52 -11.02 -16.33
C LEU A 105 -9.88 -11.85 -15.21
N VAL A 106 -10.69 -12.33 -14.26
CA VAL A 106 -10.39 -13.25 -13.15
C VAL A 106 -11.60 -14.16 -12.95
#